data_AF-A0A959C2L0-F1
#
_entry.id   AF-A0A959C2L0-F1
#
_cell.length_a   1.000
_cell.length_b   1.000
_cell.length_c   1.000
_cell.angle_alpha   90.00
_cell.angle_beta   90.00
_cell.angle_gamma   90.00
#
_symmetry.space_group_name_H-M   'P 1'
#
loop_
_entity.id
_entity.type
_entity.pdbx_description
1 polymer ?
#
loop_
_entity_poly.entity_id
_entity_poly.type
_entity_poly.pdbx_seq_one_letter_code
_entity_poly.pdbx_strand_id
1 'polypeptide(L)'
;MDIQDKIKHLIEQREKARLGGGQKRADAQHKKGKYTARERIDMLLDEGSFEEYDMFVTHRCTDFGLQDEHYLGDGVVTGRGTIDGRVVYIFSQDFTVFGGSLSETFAMKVCKVMDQALKAGAPLIGLNDSGGAR
;
A
#
# COMPACT_ATOMS: atom_id res chain seq x y z
N MET A 1 -19.13 -21.13 10.45
CA MET A 1 -18.29 -20.65 9.33
C MET A 1 -17.11 -21.60 9.23
N ASP A 2 -17.06 -22.35 8.14
CA ASP A 2 -16.02 -23.36 7.92
C ASP A 2 -14.65 -22.67 7.69
N ILE A 3 -13.56 -23.41 7.87
CA ILE A 3 -12.21 -22.89 7.63
C ILE A 3 -12.03 -22.49 6.15
N GLN A 4 -12.65 -23.23 5.23
CA GLN A 4 -12.61 -22.93 3.80
C GLN A 4 -13.29 -21.59 3.48
N ASP A 5 -14.41 -21.28 4.14
CA ASP A 5 -15.08 -19.99 3.99
C ASP A 5 -14.18 -18.83 4.43
N LYS A 6 -13.45 -19.00 5.55
CA LYS A 6 -12.54 -17.97 6.06
C LYS A 6 -11.34 -17.75 5.15
N ILE A 7 -10.79 -18.83 4.56
CA ILE A 7 -9.69 -18.75 3.59
C ILE A 7 -10.15 -18.02 2.33
N LYS A 8 -11.32 -18.38 1.80
CA LYS A 8 -11.91 -17.72 0.64
C LYS A 8 -12.12 -16.23 0.91
N HIS A 9 -12.68 -15.87 2.07
CA HIS A 9 -12.86 -14.49 2.46
C HIS A 9 -11.53 -13.71 2.52
N LEU A 10 -10.47 -14.31 3.08
CA LEU A 10 -9.14 -13.70 3.13
C LEU A 10 -8.59 -13.44 1.71
N ILE A 11 -8.76 -14.39 0.79
CA ILE A 11 -8.32 -14.24 -0.61
C ILE A 11 -9.09 -13.08 -1.27
N GLU A 12 -10.40 -13.00 -1.08
CA GLU A 12 -11.23 -11.91 -1.61
C GLU A 12 -10.80 -10.54 -1.07
N GLN A 13 -10.45 -10.44 0.23
CA GLN A 13 -9.93 -9.18 0.80
C GLN A 13 -8.57 -8.80 0.20
N ARG A 14 -7.69 -9.77 -0.09
CA ARG A 14 -6.40 -9.51 -0.75
C ARG A 14 -6.60 -8.98 -2.16
N GLU A 15 -7.49 -9.60 -2.95
CA GLU A 15 -7.82 -9.11 -4.28
C GLU A 15 -8.40 -7.69 -4.24
N LYS A 16 -9.32 -7.42 -3.29
CA LYS A 16 -9.86 -6.08 -3.09
C LYS A 16 -8.78 -5.05 -2.74
N ALA A 17 -7.82 -5.39 -1.88
CA ALA A 17 -6.72 -4.51 -1.50
C ALA A 17 -5.71 -4.26 -2.62
N ARG A 18 -5.59 -5.20 -3.57
CA ARG A 18 -4.73 -5.05 -4.76
C ARG A 18 -5.29 -4.07 -5.77
N LEU A 19 -6.62 -3.93 -5.84
CA LEU A 19 -7.28 -2.99 -6.74
C LEU A 19 -7.07 -1.52 -6.37
N GLY A 20 -6.64 -1.20 -5.14
CA GLY A 20 -6.43 0.18 -4.68
C GLY A 20 -7.71 1.02 -4.86
N GLY A 21 -7.59 2.14 -5.57
CA GLY A 21 -8.71 3.01 -5.94
C GLY A 21 -9.63 2.47 -7.04
N GLY A 22 -9.40 1.24 -7.54
CA GLY A 22 -10.16 0.56 -8.58
C GLY A 22 -9.61 0.74 -9.99
N GLN A 23 -9.98 -0.17 -10.89
CA GLN A 23 -9.44 -0.26 -12.26
C GLN A 23 -9.50 1.06 -13.02
N LYS A 24 -10.63 1.78 -12.95
CA LYS A 24 -10.80 3.07 -13.64
C LYS A 24 -9.74 4.10 -13.25
N ARG A 25 -9.33 4.13 -11.97
CA ARG A 25 -8.30 5.06 -11.48
C ARG A 25 -6.89 4.57 -11.83
N ALA A 26 -6.66 3.25 -11.85
CA ALA A 26 -5.42 2.66 -12.36
C ALA A 26 -5.21 3.00 -13.84
N ASP A 27 -6.21 2.77 -14.69
CA ASP A 27 -6.15 3.12 -16.13
C ASP A 27 -5.88 4.62 -16.34
N ALA A 28 -6.42 5.48 -15.47
CA ALA A 28 -6.17 6.91 -15.52
C ALA A 28 -4.72 7.28 -15.14
N GLN A 29 -4.06 6.52 -14.26
CA GLN A 29 -2.62 6.66 -14.01
C GLN A 29 -1.80 6.21 -15.21
N HIS A 30 -2.12 5.05 -15.79
CA HIS A 30 -1.41 4.53 -16.95
C HIS A 30 -1.51 5.46 -18.16
N LYS A 31 -2.68 6.07 -18.40
CA LYS A 31 -2.87 7.10 -19.44
C LYS A 31 -1.99 8.35 -19.25
N LYS A 32 -1.54 8.61 -18.02
CA LYS A 32 -0.61 9.70 -17.70
C LYS A 32 0.86 9.26 -17.77
N GLY A 33 1.14 8.03 -18.21
CA GLY A 33 2.48 7.45 -18.22
C GLY A 33 3.01 7.08 -16.82
N LYS A 34 2.12 6.91 -15.84
CA LYS A 34 2.46 6.56 -14.47
C LYS A 34 2.00 5.14 -14.15
N TYR A 35 2.81 4.42 -13.39
CA TYR A 35 2.46 3.11 -12.83
C TYR A 35 1.73 3.25 -11.49
N THR A 36 0.98 2.24 -11.09
CA THR A 36 0.36 2.11 -9.76
C THR A 36 1.43 1.89 -8.67
N ALA A 37 1.05 2.05 -7.40
CA ALA A 37 1.97 1.87 -6.29
C ALA A 37 2.61 0.47 -6.24
N ARG A 38 1.82 -0.58 -6.54
CA ARG A 38 2.26 -1.99 -6.53
C ARG A 38 3.13 -2.33 -7.73
N GLU A 39 2.75 -1.88 -8.93
CA GLU A 39 3.57 -2.07 -10.13
C GLU A 39 4.98 -1.48 -9.94
N ARG A 40 5.11 -0.31 -9.29
CA ARG A 40 6.43 0.27 -8.99
C ARG A 40 7.26 -0.58 -8.03
N ILE A 41 6.62 -1.24 -7.07
CA ILE A 41 7.30 -2.14 -6.14
C ILE A 41 7.76 -3.40 -6.90
N ASP A 42 6.88 -3.98 -7.70
CA ASP A 42 7.16 -5.18 -8.50
C ASP A 42 8.28 -4.93 -9.53
N MET A 43 8.40 -3.71 -10.06
CA MET A 43 9.50 -3.32 -10.96
C MET A 43 10.84 -3.10 -10.25
N LEU A 44 10.82 -2.72 -8.97
CA LEU A 44 12.01 -2.32 -8.23
C LEU A 44 12.65 -3.48 -7.46
N LEU A 45 11.82 -4.36 -6.89
CA LEU A 45 12.27 -5.46 -6.05
C LEU A 45 12.51 -6.72 -6.87
N ASP A 46 13.33 -7.62 -6.34
CA ASP A 46 13.53 -8.94 -6.91
C ASP A 46 12.20 -9.70 -6.94
N GLU A 47 11.95 -10.44 -8.03
CA GLU A 47 10.68 -11.16 -8.25
C GLU A 47 10.32 -12.07 -7.07
N GLY A 48 9.09 -11.93 -6.57
CA GLY A 48 8.58 -12.75 -5.46
C GLY A 48 9.17 -12.43 -4.09
N SER A 49 10.03 -11.42 -3.96
CA SER A 49 10.66 -11.05 -2.68
C SER A 49 9.79 -10.18 -1.78
N PHE A 50 8.76 -9.52 -2.33
CA PHE A 50 7.97 -8.53 -1.61
C PHE A 50 7.05 -9.17 -0.56
N GLU A 51 7.24 -8.80 0.70
CA GLU A 51 6.35 -9.11 1.82
C GLU A 51 5.62 -7.84 2.26
N GLU A 52 4.32 -7.77 1.96
CA GLU A 52 3.48 -6.63 2.30
C GLU A 52 3.02 -6.64 3.76
N TYR A 53 3.04 -5.47 4.38
CA TYR A 53 2.54 -5.22 5.73
C TYR A 53 1.26 -4.38 5.70
N ASP A 54 0.38 -4.64 6.67
CA ASP A 54 -0.78 -3.79 6.96
C ASP A 54 -1.68 -3.54 5.73
N MET A 55 -1.80 -4.56 4.85
CA MET A 55 -2.60 -4.54 3.63
C MET A 55 -4.08 -4.21 3.90
N PHE A 56 -4.61 -4.62 5.06
CA PHE A 56 -6.03 -4.47 5.39
C PHE A 56 -6.37 -3.26 6.26
N VAL A 57 -5.39 -2.43 6.61
CA VAL A 57 -5.63 -1.23 7.43
C VAL A 57 -6.45 -0.22 6.65
N THR A 58 -7.42 0.42 7.32
CA THR A 58 -8.23 1.52 6.79
C THR A 58 -8.18 2.69 7.77
N HIS A 59 -8.46 3.91 7.32
CA HIS A 59 -8.63 5.05 8.23
C HIS A 59 -9.83 4.85 9.16
N ARG A 60 -9.80 5.62 10.25
CA ARG A 60 -10.84 5.66 11.29
C ARG A 60 -11.60 6.99 11.33
N CYS A 61 -11.29 7.90 10.41
CA CYS A 61 -11.94 9.20 10.30
C CYS A 61 -13.43 9.04 9.97
N THR A 62 -14.27 9.80 10.68
CA THR A 62 -15.73 9.90 10.50
C THR A 62 -16.18 11.28 10.04
N ASP A 63 -15.25 12.18 9.77
CA ASP A 63 -15.56 13.54 9.39
C ASP A 63 -15.83 13.64 7.88
N PHE A 64 -16.63 14.63 7.50
CA PHE A 64 -16.87 15.02 6.10
C PHE A 64 -17.32 13.89 5.15
N GLY A 65 -17.98 12.85 5.68
CA GLY A 65 -18.49 11.73 4.87
C GLY A 65 -17.48 10.60 4.66
N LEU A 66 -16.27 10.68 5.25
CA LEU A 66 -15.24 9.66 5.06
C LEU A 66 -15.63 8.30 5.68
N GLN A 67 -16.55 8.25 6.65
CA GLN A 67 -17.01 7.00 7.24
C GLN A 67 -17.61 6.02 6.22
N ASP A 68 -18.04 6.51 5.05
CA ASP A 68 -18.68 5.70 4.01
C ASP A 68 -17.69 5.25 2.92
N GLU A 69 -16.44 5.73 2.94
CA GLU A 69 -15.42 5.44 1.93
C GLU A 69 -14.17 4.78 2.53
N HIS A 70 -14.09 3.44 2.49
CA HIS A 70 -12.93 2.70 2.98
C HIS A 70 -12.17 1.97 1.88
N TYR A 71 -10.87 2.21 1.82
CA TYR A 71 -9.93 1.53 0.94
C TYR A 71 -8.88 0.79 1.78
N LEU A 72 -8.72 -0.51 1.51
CA LEU A 72 -7.74 -1.34 2.19
C LEU A 72 -6.33 -0.84 1.86
N GLY A 73 -5.50 -0.71 2.91
CA GLY A 73 -4.14 -0.18 2.84
C GLY A 73 -4.06 1.34 3.07
N ASP A 74 -5.19 2.05 3.02
CA ASP A 74 -5.34 3.50 3.25
C ASP A 74 -4.42 4.38 2.39
N GLY A 75 -4.16 3.98 1.15
CA GLY A 75 -3.42 4.79 0.17
C GLY A 75 -1.90 4.69 0.23
N VAL A 76 -1.35 3.76 1.02
CA VAL A 76 0.08 3.43 0.98
C VAL A 76 0.31 1.93 1.06
N VAL A 77 1.18 1.44 0.18
CA VAL A 77 1.71 0.09 0.22
C VAL A 77 3.02 0.12 1.01
N THR A 78 3.18 -0.79 1.96
CA THR A 78 4.34 -0.83 2.86
C THR A 78 4.82 -2.25 3.02
N GLY A 79 6.13 -2.48 3.10
CA GLY A 79 6.66 -3.82 3.29
C GLY A 79 8.19 -3.88 3.26
N ARG A 80 8.69 -5.09 3.05
CA ARG A 80 10.10 -5.35 2.75
C ARG A 80 10.23 -6.24 1.52
N GLY A 81 11.41 -6.28 0.94
CA GLY A 81 11.79 -7.29 -0.03
C GLY A 81 13.29 -7.27 -0.23
N THR A 82 13.74 -7.65 -1.43
CA THR A 82 15.17 -7.63 -1.76
C THR A 82 15.45 -6.88 -3.05
N ILE A 83 16.64 -6.29 -3.15
CA ILE A 83 17.25 -5.78 -4.38
C ILE A 83 18.63 -6.41 -4.48
N ASP A 84 18.89 -7.16 -5.54
CA ASP A 84 20.12 -7.96 -5.69
C ASP A 84 20.37 -8.87 -4.47
N GLY A 85 19.30 -9.46 -3.92
CA GLY A 85 19.34 -10.31 -2.73
C GLY A 85 19.58 -9.59 -1.40
N ARG A 86 19.70 -8.25 -1.39
CA ARG A 86 19.90 -7.45 -0.17
C ARG A 86 18.56 -6.94 0.34
N VAL A 87 18.29 -7.15 1.63
CA VAL A 87 17.04 -6.71 2.27
C VAL A 87 16.91 -5.20 2.19
N VAL A 88 15.75 -4.75 1.71
CA VAL A 88 15.32 -3.34 1.73
C VAL A 88 13.90 -3.23 2.28
N TYR A 89 13.62 -2.11 2.92
CA TYR A 89 12.27 -1.72 3.33
C TYR A 89 11.74 -0.67 2.36
N ILE A 90 10.43 -0.70 2.12
CA ILE A 90 9.83 0.16 1.10
C ILE A 90 8.43 0.62 1.50
N PHE A 91 8.10 1.85 1.11
CA PHE A 91 6.73 2.29 0.98
C PHE A 91 6.48 2.90 -0.40
N SER A 92 5.26 2.73 -0.93
CA SER A 92 4.82 3.28 -2.20
C SER A 92 3.43 3.88 -2.06
N GLN A 93 3.31 5.18 -2.30
CA GLN A 93 2.07 5.93 -2.14
C GLN A 93 1.16 5.67 -3.35
N ASP A 94 -0.12 5.38 -3.08
CA ASP A 94 -1.10 5.07 -4.11
C ASP A 94 -1.99 6.28 -4.40
N PHE A 95 -1.67 7.00 -5.47
CA PHE A 95 -2.43 8.16 -5.92
C PHE A 95 -3.90 7.82 -6.28
N THR A 96 -4.22 6.56 -6.56
CA THR A 96 -5.60 6.15 -6.88
C THR A 96 -6.53 6.18 -5.66
N VAL A 97 -5.98 6.19 -4.45
CA VAL A 97 -6.71 6.24 -3.19
C VAL A 97 -6.58 7.64 -2.59
N PHE A 98 -7.68 8.41 -2.60
CA PHE A 98 -7.73 9.80 -2.12
C PHE A 98 -6.61 10.73 -2.68
N GLY A 99 -6.13 10.49 -3.90
CA GLY A 99 -5.02 11.27 -4.46
C GLY A 99 -3.68 11.03 -3.74
N GLY A 100 -3.53 9.89 -3.07
CA GLY A 100 -2.35 9.54 -2.28
C GLY A 100 -2.22 10.38 -1.01
N SER A 101 -3.29 11.04 -0.57
CA SER A 101 -3.24 11.94 0.59
C SER A 101 -2.93 11.21 1.89
N LEU A 102 -2.09 11.81 2.72
CA LEU A 102 -1.59 11.25 3.97
C LEU A 102 -2.58 11.46 5.12
N SER A 103 -3.18 10.38 5.58
CA SER A 103 -3.99 10.24 6.80
C SER A 103 -3.17 9.71 7.98
N GLU A 104 -3.76 9.68 9.17
CA GLU A 104 -3.14 9.10 10.38
C GLU A 104 -2.68 7.65 10.18
N THR A 105 -3.55 6.77 9.68
CA THR A 105 -3.27 5.34 9.48
C THR A 105 -2.25 5.09 8.38
N PHE A 106 -2.30 5.86 7.29
CA PHE A 106 -1.23 5.91 6.30
C PHE A 106 0.11 6.25 6.97
N ALA A 107 0.16 7.32 7.77
CA ALA A 107 1.38 7.79 8.41
C ALA A 107 1.95 6.72 9.35
N MET A 108 1.10 6.09 10.16
CA MET A 108 1.49 5.00 11.05
C MET A 108 2.13 3.83 10.29
N LYS A 109 1.60 3.46 9.12
CA LYS A 109 2.20 2.40 8.28
C LYS A 109 3.60 2.78 7.80
N VAL A 110 3.79 4.02 7.34
CA VAL A 110 5.09 4.52 6.90
C VAL A 110 6.09 4.55 8.07
N CYS A 111 5.71 5.12 9.21
CA CYS A 111 6.54 5.14 10.41
C CYS A 111 6.95 3.73 10.87
N LYS A 112 6.03 2.76 10.82
CA LYS A 112 6.32 1.37 11.17
C LYS A 112 7.43 0.77 10.29
N VAL A 113 7.39 1.00 8.98
CA VAL A 113 8.43 0.51 8.06
C VAL A 113 9.74 1.26 8.25
N MET A 114 9.70 2.57 8.55
CA MET A 114 10.90 3.33 8.93
C MET A 114 11.57 2.75 10.19
N ASP A 115 10.79 2.46 11.23
CA ASP A 115 11.30 1.87 12.48
C ASP A 115 11.87 0.47 12.26
N GLN A 116 11.24 -0.34 11.41
CA GLN A 116 11.73 -1.68 11.08
C GLN A 116 13.02 -1.64 10.27
N ALA A 117 13.13 -0.72 9.30
CA ALA A 117 14.35 -0.49 8.54
C ALA A 117 15.52 -0.11 9.45
N LEU A 118 15.28 0.83 10.37
CA LEU A 118 16.26 1.27 11.36
C LEU A 118 16.71 0.11 12.27
N LYS A 119 15.76 -0.67 12.80
CA LYS A 119 16.06 -1.83 13.66
C LYS A 119 16.85 -2.92 12.94
N ALA A 120 16.57 -3.14 11.66
CA ALA A 120 17.26 -4.14 10.85
C ALA A 120 18.61 -3.65 10.29
N GLY A 121 18.90 -2.34 10.36
CA GLY A 121 20.07 -1.75 9.70
C GLY A 121 19.99 -1.86 8.17
N ALA A 122 18.78 -1.83 7.60
CA ALA A 122 18.53 -2.01 6.17
C ALA A 122 18.10 -0.69 5.50
N PRO A 123 18.40 -0.49 4.19
CA PRO A 123 17.94 0.68 3.47
C PRO A 123 16.41 0.81 3.45
N LEU A 124 15.93 2.06 3.47
CA LEU A 124 14.54 2.41 3.27
C LEU A 124 14.37 3.16 1.95
N ILE A 125 13.40 2.74 1.14
CA ILE A 125 13.03 3.39 -0.13
C ILE A 125 11.61 3.96 0.01
N GLY A 126 11.46 5.25 -0.31
CA GLY A 126 10.16 5.92 -0.37
C GLY A 126 9.79 6.27 -1.80
N LEU A 127 8.67 5.74 -2.30
CA LEU A 127 8.10 6.11 -3.61
C LEU A 127 6.92 7.06 -3.39
N ASN A 128 7.21 8.35 -3.46
CA ASN A 128 6.24 9.40 -3.16
C ASN A 128 5.39 9.78 -4.38
N ASP A 129 4.07 9.80 -4.18
CA ASP A 129 3.06 10.18 -5.16
C ASP A 129 1.77 10.57 -4.43
N SER A 130 1.80 11.75 -3.82
CA SER A 130 0.78 12.25 -2.90
C SER A 130 0.39 13.68 -3.21
N GLY A 131 -0.91 13.98 -3.09
CA GLY A 131 -1.44 15.35 -3.14
C GLY A 131 -1.24 16.18 -1.86
N GLY A 132 -0.75 15.58 -0.76
CA GLY A 132 -0.54 16.27 0.52
C GLY A 132 -1.27 15.63 1.70
N ALA A 133 -1.56 16.42 2.72
CA ALA A 133 -2.26 15.95 3.93
C ALA A 133 -3.76 15.72 3.70
N ARG A 134 -4.34 14.82 4.49
CA ARG A 134 -5.79 14.62 4.62
C ARG A 134 -6.16 14.41 6.07
#